data_AF-A0A847EP76-F1
#
_entry.id   AF-A0A847EP76-F1
#
_cell.length_a   1.000
_cell.length_b   1.000
_cell.length_c   1.000
_cell.angle_alpha   90.00
_cell.angle_beta   90.00
_cell.angle_gamma   90.00
#
_symmetry.space_group_name_H-M   'P 1'
#
loop_
_entity.id
_entity.type
_entity.pdbx_description
1 polymer ?
#
loop_
_entity_poly.entity_id
_entity_poly.type
_entity_poly.pdbx_seq_one_letter_code
_entity_poly.pdbx_strand_id
1 'polypeptide(L)'
;MEAPLVPAYGESTLADVVPALAASLGVDGWSDALGLPASDRWVLLLVDGLGAHNLAAALEEAPFLASLLAEDASTTVTSGAPSTTATSITSLGTALPPGQHGIAGYAFRNPVDGGYLNALTWADGLSALDVQPRLTSFERLSRQGVTLTSVSPARFAGTGLTECALRGARFHPVPDEDDHPARIQWTVDGAASGDSSLVYLYERSLDHTGHGMGWQTEHWRAALRRIDALARDLREALPDDVRLLVTGDHGMIDSPPERWVVVEDVPHLADDLTLLAGEGRFRQLYCEPRD
;
A
#
# COMPACT_ATOMS: atom_id res chain seq x y z
N MET A 1 29.11 -7.26 -4.60
CA MET A 1 27.69 -7.10 -4.25
C MET A 1 27.25 -5.77 -4.81
N GLU A 2 26.16 -5.76 -5.56
CA GLU A 2 25.52 -4.52 -6.00
C GLU A 2 25.05 -3.76 -4.74
N ALA A 3 25.15 -2.43 -4.75
CA ALA A 3 24.70 -1.64 -3.61
C ALA A 3 23.18 -1.82 -3.44
N PRO A 4 22.66 -1.90 -2.20
CA PRO A 4 21.22 -2.00 -2.00
C PRO A 4 20.53 -0.75 -2.55
N LEU A 5 19.41 -0.93 -3.24
CA LEU A 5 18.56 0.18 -3.66
C LEU A 5 17.99 0.87 -2.41
N VAL A 6 18.30 2.15 -2.24
CA VAL A 6 17.77 2.98 -1.15
C VAL A 6 16.48 3.65 -1.65
N PRO A 7 15.39 3.66 -0.85
CA PRO A 7 14.17 4.37 -1.23
C PRO A 7 14.44 5.87 -1.47
N ALA A 8 13.91 6.40 -2.57
CA ALA A 8 14.12 7.77 -3.03
C ALA A 8 13.18 8.77 -2.33
N TYR A 9 13.17 8.78 -0.99
CA TYR A 9 12.23 9.57 -0.18
C TYR A 9 12.27 11.05 -0.54
N GLY A 10 11.10 11.63 -0.83
CA GLY A 10 10.96 13.04 -1.23
C GLY A 10 11.16 13.28 -2.73
N GLU A 11 11.42 12.24 -3.51
CA GLU A 11 11.59 12.31 -4.97
C GLU A 11 10.65 11.32 -5.69
N SER A 12 10.73 10.02 -5.38
CA SER A 12 9.95 8.99 -6.06
C SER A 12 9.74 7.76 -5.18
N THR A 13 8.95 7.93 -4.12
CA THR A 13 8.45 6.84 -3.28
C THR A 13 6.93 6.79 -3.23
N LEU A 14 6.41 5.70 -2.69
CA LEU A 14 4.99 5.59 -2.37
C LEU A 14 4.49 6.70 -1.41
N ALA A 15 5.37 7.24 -0.54
CA ALA A 15 5.02 8.37 0.32
C ALA A 15 4.77 9.67 -0.45
N ASP A 16 5.28 9.78 -1.68
CA ASP A 16 5.18 10.96 -2.54
C ASP A 16 3.93 10.93 -3.44
N VAL A 17 3.20 9.80 -3.49
CA VAL A 17 1.99 9.62 -4.32
C VAL A 17 0.84 10.52 -3.86
N VAL A 18 0.47 10.50 -2.58
CA VAL A 18 -0.63 11.35 -2.08
C VAL A 18 -0.27 12.84 -2.12
N PRO A 19 0.97 13.28 -1.81
CA PRO A 19 1.42 14.64 -2.07
C PRO A 19 1.26 15.09 -3.52
N ALA A 20 1.64 14.23 -4.48
CA ALA A 20 1.48 14.52 -5.90
C ALA A 20 -0.01 14.64 -6.30
N LEU A 21 -0.85 13.73 -5.84
CA LEU A 21 -2.31 13.78 -6.05
C LEU A 21 -2.90 15.06 -5.44
N ALA A 22 -2.50 15.42 -4.23
CA ALA A 22 -2.95 16.63 -3.55
C ALA A 22 -2.57 17.92 -4.29
N ALA A 23 -1.34 17.99 -4.79
CA ALA A 23 -0.88 19.11 -5.61
C ALA A 23 -1.62 19.18 -6.95
N SER A 24 -1.87 18.03 -7.59
CA SER A 24 -2.68 17.93 -8.83
C SER A 24 -4.13 18.41 -8.63
N LEU A 25 -4.71 18.15 -7.45
CA LEU A 25 -6.03 18.66 -7.01
C LEU A 25 -6.05 20.17 -6.72
N GLY A 26 -4.90 20.86 -6.85
CA GLY A 26 -4.79 22.30 -6.58
C GLY A 26 -4.80 22.66 -5.09
N VAL A 27 -4.49 21.72 -4.20
CA VAL A 27 -4.50 21.96 -2.76
C VAL A 27 -3.19 22.61 -2.30
N ASP A 28 -3.30 23.75 -1.62
CA ASP A 28 -2.13 24.48 -1.11
C ASP A 28 -1.30 23.68 -0.09
N GLY A 29 0.02 23.85 -0.16
CA GLY A 29 0.97 23.26 0.79
C GLY A 29 1.42 21.83 0.46
N TRP A 30 1.11 21.35 -0.74
CA TRP A 30 1.56 20.06 -1.28
C TRP A 30 2.46 20.26 -2.50
N SER A 31 3.36 19.31 -2.74
CA SER A 31 4.31 19.34 -3.85
C SER A 31 4.15 18.08 -4.71
N ASP A 32 4.20 18.29 -6.02
CA ASP A 32 4.18 17.21 -6.99
C ASP A 32 5.60 16.82 -7.42
N ALA A 33 6.11 15.74 -6.85
CA ALA A 33 7.39 15.15 -7.24
C ALA A 33 7.26 14.18 -8.42
N LEU A 34 6.02 13.77 -8.77
CA LEU A 34 5.75 12.73 -9.77
C LEU A 34 5.30 13.29 -11.13
N GLY A 35 5.03 14.59 -11.21
CA GLY A 35 4.63 15.28 -12.44
C GLY A 35 3.24 14.88 -12.94
N LEU A 36 2.30 14.69 -12.01
CA LEU A 36 0.92 14.32 -12.34
C LEU A 36 0.20 15.45 -13.09
N PRO A 37 -0.64 15.13 -14.09
CA PRO A 37 -1.45 16.14 -14.77
C PRO A 37 -2.47 16.76 -13.80
N ALA A 38 -2.90 18.00 -14.04
CA ALA A 38 -3.96 18.61 -13.24
C ALA A 38 -5.30 17.88 -13.41
N SER A 39 -6.03 17.70 -12.30
CA SER A 39 -7.42 17.22 -12.27
C SER A 39 -8.03 17.49 -10.91
N ASP A 40 -9.34 17.78 -10.89
CA ASP A 40 -10.09 17.96 -9.65
C ASP A 40 -10.53 16.63 -9.03
N ARG A 41 -10.41 15.50 -9.76
CA ARG A 41 -10.93 14.20 -9.32
C ARG A 41 -9.98 13.07 -9.65
N TRP A 42 -9.56 12.35 -8.62
CA TRP A 42 -8.64 11.22 -8.75
C TRP A 42 -9.23 9.94 -8.17
N VAL A 43 -8.95 8.83 -8.86
CA VAL A 43 -9.03 7.48 -8.32
C VAL A 43 -7.63 6.93 -8.23
N LEU A 44 -7.23 6.52 -7.04
CA LEU A 44 -6.00 5.78 -6.75
C LEU A 44 -6.37 4.30 -6.58
N LEU A 45 -6.06 3.48 -7.57
CA LEU A 45 -6.11 2.02 -7.47
C LEU A 45 -4.76 1.51 -6.95
N LEU A 46 -4.73 1.05 -5.70
CA LEU A 46 -3.58 0.38 -5.12
C LEU A 46 -3.76 -1.13 -5.21
N VAL A 47 -2.86 -1.77 -5.97
CA VAL A 47 -2.79 -3.23 -6.14
C VAL A 47 -1.66 -3.76 -5.26
N ASP A 48 -2.02 -4.45 -4.17
CA ASP A 48 -1.07 -5.04 -3.23
C ASP A 48 -0.16 -6.05 -3.95
N GLY A 49 1.15 -5.91 -3.77
CA GLY A 49 2.16 -6.78 -4.37
C GLY A 49 2.44 -6.55 -5.86
N LEU A 50 1.90 -5.49 -6.47
CA LEU A 50 2.17 -5.13 -7.87
C LEU A 50 3.54 -4.45 -8.04
N GLY A 51 4.61 -5.26 -8.06
CA GLY A 51 5.96 -4.78 -8.32
C GLY A 51 6.25 -4.49 -9.79
N ALA A 52 7.00 -3.42 -10.08
CA ALA A 52 7.38 -3.04 -11.44
C ALA A 52 8.11 -4.17 -12.20
N HIS A 53 9.01 -4.90 -11.54
CA HIS A 53 9.69 -6.05 -12.15
C HIS A 53 8.76 -7.24 -12.36
N ASN A 54 7.80 -7.45 -11.46
CA ASN A 54 6.80 -8.52 -11.60
C ASN A 54 5.88 -8.23 -12.80
N LEU A 55 5.40 -7.00 -12.95
CA LEU A 55 4.58 -6.58 -14.10
C LEU A 55 5.36 -6.65 -15.41
N ALA A 56 6.60 -6.15 -15.45
CA ALA A 56 7.45 -6.22 -16.64
C ALA A 56 7.69 -7.66 -17.13
N ALA A 57 7.76 -8.63 -16.20
CA ALA A 57 7.91 -10.05 -16.52
C ALA A 57 6.59 -10.73 -16.97
N ALA A 58 5.45 -10.05 -16.87
CA ALA A 58 4.11 -10.60 -17.12
C ALA A 58 3.21 -9.68 -17.96
N LEU A 59 3.79 -8.82 -18.81
CA LEU A 59 3.03 -7.83 -19.60
C LEU A 59 1.94 -8.44 -20.47
N GLU A 60 2.16 -9.64 -21.00
CA GLU A 60 1.17 -10.35 -21.84
C GLU A 60 -0.11 -10.72 -21.06
N GLU A 61 -0.02 -10.81 -19.73
CA GLU A 61 -1.16 -11.11 -18.85
C GLU A 61 -1.96 -9.84 -18.49
N ALA A 62 -1.41 -8.66 -18.72
CA ALA A 62 -2.01 -7.40 -18.31
C ALA A 62 -1.96 -6.36 -19.44
N PRO A 63 -2.64 -6.59 -20.58
CA PRO A 63 -2.56 -5.70 -21.74
C PRO A 63 -3.02 -4.27 -21.44
N PHE A 64 -4.01 -4.05 -20.57
CA PHE A 64 -4.42 -2.69 -20.20
C PHE A 64 -3.32 -2.00 -19.39
N LEU A 65 -2.81 -2.62 -18.32
CA LEU A 65 -1.72 -2.05 -17.52
C LEU A 65 -0.44 -1.86 -18.35
N ALA A 66 -0.10 -2.82 -19.22
CA ALA A 66 1.02 -2.72 -20.13
C ALA A 66 0.88 -1.53 -21.09
N SER A 67 -0.34 -1.22 -21.55
CA SER A 67 -0.58 -0.06 -22.42
C SER A 67 -0.28 1.28 -21.72
N LEU A 68 -0.31 1.32 -20.39
CA LEU A 68 0.00 2.51 -19.59
C LEU A 68 1.50 2.71 -19.36
N LEU A 69 2.34 1.73 -19.69
CA LEU A 69 3.79 1.80 -19.49
C LEU A 69 4.54 2.58 -20.58
N ALA A 70 3.83 3.18 -21.54
CA ALA A 70 4.45 4.02 -22.57
C ALA A 70 5.23 5.20 -21.93
N GLU A 71 6.27 5.66 -22.63
CA GLU A 71 7.06 6.83 -22.24
C GLU A 71 6.13 8.03 -21.97
N ASP A 72 6.42 8.81 -20.93
CA ASP A 72 5.64 9.94 -20.39
C ASP A 72 4.32 9.62 -19.65
N ALA A 73 3.84 8.37 -19.64
CA ALA A 73 2.60 7.98 -18.96
C ALA A 73 2.81 7.20 -17.64
N SER A 74 4.04 6.73 -17.37
CA SER A 74 4.36 5.94 -16.19
C SER A 74 5.73 6.28 -15.61
N THR A 75 5.90 6.00 -14.32
CA THR A 75 7.19 6.05 -13.62
C THR A 75 7.29 4.90 -12.63
N THR A 76 8.51 4.50 -12.30
CA THR A 76 8.75 3.52 -11.24
C THR A 76 9.03 4.26 -9.95
N VAL A 77 8.18 4.02 -8.94
CA VAL A 77 8.39 4.51 -7.57
C VAL A 77 9.04 3.44 -6.71
N THR A 78 9.82 3.86 -5.74
CA THR A 78 10.42 2.97 -4.75
C THR A 78 9.46 2.73 -3.57
N SER A 79 9.38 1.48 -3.10
CA SER A 79 8.72 1.17 -1.82
C SER A 79 9.59 1.65 -0.64
N GLY A 80 8.97 1.82 0.53
CA GLY A 80 9.72 2.11 1.76
C GLY A 80 10.51 0.90 2.27
N ALA A 81 11.37 1.13 3.27
CA ALA A 81 12.02 0.06 4.01
C ALA A 81 11.42 -0.09 5.42
N PRO A 82 10.86 -1.26 5.80
CA PRO A 82 10.74 -2.48 4.99
C PRO A 82 9.60 -2.41 3.97
N SER A 83 9.74 -3.14 2.86
CA SER A 83 8.77 -3.21 1.76
C SER A 83 7.64 -4.19 2.11
N THR A 84 6.75 -3.78 3.02
CA THR A 84 5.58 -4.56 3.48
C THR A 84 4.33 -3.71 3.39
N THR A 85 3.17 -4.32 3.15
CA THR A 85 1.86 -3.66 3.09
C THR A 85 1.64 -2.64 4.22
N ALA A 86 1.87 -3.04 5.48
CA ALA A 86 1.63 -2.18 6.63
C ALA A 86 2.48 -0.89 6.59
N THR A 87 3.78 -1.03 6.32
CA THR A 87 4.70 0.11 6.16
C THR A 87 4.31 0.98 4.96
N SER A 88 4.13 0.36 3.79
CA SER A 88 3.91 1.05 2.53
C SER A 88 2.57 1.81 2.52
N ILE A 89 1.46 1.17 2.92
CA ILE A 89 0.16 1.83 2.99
C ILE A 89 0.19 2.96 4.03
N THR A 90 0.90 2.80 5.15
CA THR A 90 1.05 3.90 6.12
C THR A 90 1.88 5.05 5.53
N SER A 91 2.96 4.77 4.80
CA SER A 91 3.74 5.80 4.10
C SER A 91 2.88 6.56 3.07
N LEU A 92 2.12 5.83 2.25
CA LEU A 92 1.16 6.39 1.30
C LEU A 92 0.15 7.30 2.01
N GLY A 93 -0.52 6.76 3.03
CA GLY A 93 -1.64 7.41 3.69
C GLY A 93 -1.25 8.60 4.57
N THR A 94 0.01 8.66 5.04
CA THR A 94 0.52 9.74 5.89
C THR A 94 1.43 10.72 5.15
N ALA A 95 1.89 10.37 3.95
CA ALA A 95 2.95 11.07 3.23
C ALA A 95 4.23 11.24 4.07
N LEU A 96 4.57 10.23 4.87
CA LEU A 96 5.75 10.21 5.71
C LEU A 96 6.60 8.97 5.43
N PRO A 97 7.92 9.03 5.60
CA PRO A 97 8.74 7.82 5.58
C PRO A 97 8.50 6.95 6.83
N PRO A 98 8.86 5.65 6.81
CA PRO A 98 8.66 4.71 7.92
C PRO A 98 9.19 5.19 9.26
N GLY A 99 10.38 5.81 9.27
CA GLY A 99 10.97 6.35 10.49
C GLY A 99 10.19 7.50 11.14
N GLN A 100 9.23 8.11 10.43
CA GLN A 100 8.41 9.21 10.96
C GLN A 100 6.99 8.77 11.34
N HIS A 101 6.40 7.80 10.63
CA HIS A 101 5.09 7.24 10.99
C HIS A 101 5.17 6.03 11.92
N GLY A 102 6.34 5.43 12.16
CA GLY A 102 6.54 4.41 13.20
C GLY A 102 6.03 3.00 12.89
N ILE A 103 5.14 2.82 11.91
CA ILE A 103 4.77 1.49 11.38
C ILE A 103 5.96 0.89 10.60
N ALA A 104 6.81 0.14 11.31
CA ALA A 104 8.10 -0.33 10.81
C ALA A 104 8.07 -1.76 10.25
N GLY A 105 6.94 -2.24 9.75
CA GLY A 105 6.76 -3.60 9.21
C GLY A 105 5.37 -4.14 9.49
N TYR A 106 5.09 -5.36 9.01
CA TYR A 106 3.84 -6.04 9.38
C TYR A 106 3.89 -6.61 10.81
N ALA A 107 5.08 -6.81 11.38
CA ALA A 107 5.29 -7.21 12.75
C ALA A 107 6.39 -6.36 13.39
N PHE A 108 6.15 -5.80 14.58
CA PHE A 108 7.14 -4.99 15.31
C PHE A 108 6.79 -4.92 16.80
N ARG A 109 7.68 -4.34 17.61
CA ARG A 109 7.43 -4.14 19.04
C ARG A 109 6.40 -3.03 19.24
N ASN A 110 5.31 -3.34 19.95
CA ASN A 110 4.29 -2.37 20.32
C ASN A 110 4.92 -1.23 21.13
N PRO A 111 4.79 0.04 20.71
CA PRO A 111 5.36 1.17 21.43
C PRO A 111 4.69 1.44 22.78
N VAL A 112 3.51 0.87 23.03
CA VAL A 112 2.73 1.13 24.26
C VAL A 112 3.14 0.20 25.40
N ASP A 113 3.10 -1.12 25.17
CA ASP A 113 3.38 -2.13 26.21
C ASP A 113 4.70 -2.89 25.99
N GLY A 114 5.38 -2.64 24.87
CA GLY A 114 6.63 -3.31 24.52
C GLY A 114 6.47 -4.76 24.04
N GLY A 115 5.25 -5.25 23.85
CA GLY A 115 4.95 -6.60 23.35
C GLY A 115 5.03 -6.75 21.83
N TYR A 116 4.62 -7.89 21.31
CA TYR A 116 4.53 -8.15 19.87
C TYR A 116 3.27 -7.51 19.27
N LEU A 117 3.41 -6.74 18.20
CA LEU A 117 2.31 -6.26 17.39
C LEU A 117 2.41 -6.86 15.98
N ASN A 118 1.31 -7.46 15.50
CA ASN A 118 1.10 -7.70 14.07
C ASN A 118 0.12 -6.64 13.54
N ALA A 119 0.58 -5.79 12.64
CA ALA A 119 -0.19 -4.68 12.09
C ALA A 119 -1.34 -5.13 11.15
N LEU A 120 -1.27 -6.34 10.58
CA LEU A 120 -2.30 -6.83 9.66
C LEU A 120 -3.49 -7.46 10.39
N THR A 121 -3.25 -8.09 11.54
CA THR A 121 -4.32 -8.64 12.38
C THR A 121 -4.79 -7.63 13.43
N TRP A 122 -3.86 -6.82 13.95
CA TRP A 122 -4.03 -5.86 15.03
C TRP A 122 -4.49 -6.49 16.36
N ALA A 123 -3.99 -5.99 17.48
CA ALA A 123 -4.41 -6.49 18.80
C ALA A 123 -5.71 -5.79 19.23
N ASP A 124 -6.65 -6.56 19.78
CA ASP A 124 -7.89 -6.00 20.33
C ASP A 124 -7.58 -4.98 21.44
N GLY A 125 -8.28 -3.84 21.41
CA GLY A 125 -8.17 -2.79 22.43
C GLY A 125 -6.96 -1.86 22.31
N LEU A 126 -6.01 -2.12 21.40
CA LEU A 126 -4.91 -1.19 21.12
C LEU A 126 -5.35 -0.07 20.17
N SER A 127 -5.31 1.17 20.65
CA SER A 127 -5.61 2.34 19.84
C SER A 127 -4.60 2.53 18.71
N ALA A 128 -5.09 2.71 17.49
CA ALA A 128 -4.27 3.11 16.34
C ALA A 128 -3.49 4.41 16.61
N LEU A 129 -4.12 5.37 17.31
CA LEU A 129 -3.51 6.66 17.63
C LEU A 129 -2.33 6.56 18.61
N ASP A 130 -2.30 5.52 19.45
CA ASP A 130 -1.18 5.29 20.37
C ASP A 130 0.05 4.71 19.65
N VAL A 131 -0.18 4.02 18.52
CA VAL A 131 0.88 3.44 17.68
C VAL A 131 1.35 4.42 16.61
N GLN A 132 0.41 5.12 15.96
CA GLN A 132 0.64 6.09 14.91
C GLN A 132 -0.15 7.36 15.28
N PRO A 133 0.51 8.39 15.85
CA PRO A 133 -0.16 9.62 16.28
C PRO A 133 -0.13 10.75 15.24
N ARG A 134 0.44 10.54 14.04
CA ARG A 134 0.61 11.60 13.04
C ARG A 134 -0.69 11.74 12.25
N LEU A 135 -1.04 12.97 11.87
CA LEU A 135 -2.17 13.16 10.96
C LEU A 135 -1.91 12.42 9.64
N THR A 136 -2.92 11.70 9.17
CA THR A 136 -2.88 11.15 7.82
C THR A 136 -3.00 12.30 6.80
N SER A 137 -2.49 12.08 5.59
CA SER A 137 -2.75 12.96 4.45
C SER A 137 -4.24 13.04 4.14
N PHE A 138 -4.98 11.96 4.39
CA PHE A 138 -6.42 11.91 4.21
C PHE A 138 -7.15 12.87 5.16
N GLU A 139 -6.79 12.92 6.44
CA GLU A 139 -7.34 13.94 7.36
C GLU A 139 -7.00 15.36 6.94
N ARG A 140 -5.76 15.59 6.48
CA ARG A 140 -5.30 16.91 6.03
C ARG A 140 -6.09 17.39 4.81
N LEU A 141 -6.24 16.52 3.79
CA LEU A 141 -6.98 16.81 2.56
C LEU A 141 -8.47 17.02 2.82
N SER A 142 -9.08 16.18 3.67
CA SER A 142 -10.48 16.36 4.06
C SER A 142 -10.74 17.71 4.71
N ARG A 143 -9.83 18.18 5.58
CA ARG A 143 -9.90 19.53 6.19
C ARG A 143 -9.71 20.66 5.18
N GLN A 144 -9.09 20.38 4.03
CA GLN A 144 -8.90 21.32 2.92
C GLN A 144 -10.02 21.23 1.86
N GLY A 145 -11.09 20.47 2.13
CA GLY A 145 -12.28 20.43 1.29
C GLY A 145 -12.30 19.33 0.22
N VAL A 146 -11.30 18.43 0.21
CA VAL A 146 -11.31 17.27 -0.70
C VAL A 146 -12.23 16.18 -0.15
N THR A 147 -13.17 15.70 -0.98
CA THR A 147 -14.00 14.55 -0.62
C THR A 147 -13.20 13.27 -0.76
N LEU A 148 -12.99 12.57 0.36
CA LEU A 148 -12.21 11.32 0.39
C LEU A 148 -13.08 10.09 0.60
N THR A 149 -12.84 9.08 -0.22
CA THR A 149 -13.51 7.77 -0.11
C THR A 149 -12.47 6.67 -0.12
N SER A 150 -12.61 5.68 0.76
CA SER A 150 -11.82 4.44 0.76
C SER A 150 -12.73 3.27 0.41
N VAL A 151 -12.53 2.63 -0.74
CA VAL A 151 -13.23 1.43 -1.18
C VAL A 151 -12.32 0.24 -0.91
N SER A 152 -12.67 -0.58 0.07
CA SER A 152 -11.79 -1.66 0.56
C SER A 152 -12.60 -2.79 1.19
N PRO A 153 -12.03 -4.00 1.34
CA PRO A 153 -12.71 -5.14 1.94
C PRO A 153 -13.38 -4.80 3.28
N ALA A 154 -14.62 -5.24 3.46
CA ALA A 154 -15.46 -4.87 4.61
C ALA A 154 -14.79 -5.18 5.96
N ARG A 155 -14.01 -6.25 6.03
CA ARG A 155 -13.26 -6.66 7.23
C ARG A 155 -12.16 -5.68 7.66
N PHE A 156 -11.79 -4.71 6.82
CA PHE A 156 -10.81 -3.67 7.17
C PHE A 156 -11.43 -2.42 7.76
N ALA A 157 -12.77 -2.33 7.81
CA ALA A 157 -13.45 -1.22 8.45
C ALA A 157 -13.08 -1.15 9.93
N GLY A 158 -12.50 -0.02 10.35
CA GLY A 158 -12.13 0.22 11.75
C GLY A 158 -10.97 -0.64 12.28
N THR A 159 -10.24 -1.36 11.41
CA THR A 159 -9.02 -2.06 11.85
C THR A 159 -7.92 -1.05 12.14
N GLY A 160 -7.01 -1.39 13.06
CA GLY A 160 -5.99 -0.43 13.49
C GLY A 160 -5.04 0.01 12.39
N LEU A 161 -4.70 -0.84 11.41
CA LEU A 161 -3.91 -0.42 10.26
C LEU A 161 -4.66 0.58 9.37
N THR A 162 -5.95 0.35 9.08
CA THR A 162 -6.76 1.31 8.32
C THR A 162 -6.84 2.64 9.05
N GLU A 163 -7.01 2.62 10.37
CA GLU A 163 -7.04 3.84 11.19
C GLU A 163 -5.69 4.57 11.24
N CYS A 164 -4.57 3.85 11.33
CA CYS A 164 -3.22 4.41 11.31
C CYS A 164 -2.85 5.06 9.98
N ALA A 165 -3.27 4.44 8.87
CA ALA A 165 -2.82 4.84 7.54
C ALA A 165 -3.82 5.75 6.82
N LEU A 166 -5.12 5.47 6.92
CA LEU A 166 -6.15 5.99 6.01
C LEU A 166 -7.30 6.74 6.71
N ARG A 167 -7.15 7.08 8.00
CA ARG A 167 -8.13 7.91 8.73
C ARG A 167 -8.48 9.18 7.96
N GLY A 168 -9.73 9.62 8.02
CA GLY A 168 -10.20 10.84 7.36
C GLY A 168 -10.92 10.59 6.02
N ALA A 169 -10.90 9.37 5.49
CA ALA A 169 -11.76 8.96 4.38
C ALA A 169 -13.12 8.45 4.86
N ARG A 170 -14.16 8.62 4.04
CA ARG A 170 -15.39 7.83 4.16
C ARG A 170 -15.09 6.40 3.71
N PHE A 171 -15.22 5.43 4.61
CA PHE A 171 -15.00 4.03 4.29
C PHE A 171 -16.25 3.41 3.63
N HIS A 172 -16.09 2.87 2.42
CA HIS A 172 -17.07 2.08 1.70
C HIS A 172 -16.67 0.60 1.74
N PRO A 173 -17.36 -0.22 2.56
CA PRO A 173 -17.01 -1.62 2.73
C PRO A 173 -17.43 -2.44 1.52
N VAL A 174 -16.50 -3.23 0.98
CA VAL A 174 -16.73 -4.22 -0.07
C VAL A 174 -16.96 -5.59 0.59
N PRO A 175 -18.19 -6.12 0.61
CA PRO A 175 -18.47 -7.39 1.28
C PRO A 175 -17.91 -8.59 0.52
N ASP A 176 -17.98 -8.53 -0.81
CA ASP A 176 -17.45 -9.52 -1.74
C ASP A 176 -16.41 -8.85 -2.64
N GLU A 177 -15.15 -9.25 -2.48
CA GLU A 177 -14.02 -8.70 -3.22
C GLU A 177 -14.06 -9.08 -4.71
N ASP A 178 -14.75 -10.18 -5.05
CA ASP A 178 -14.92 -10.67 -6.42
C ASP A 178 -16.07 -9.95 -7.16
N ASP A 179 -16.89 -9.14 -6.46
CA ASP A 179 -17.94 -8.31 -7.07
C ASP A 179 -17.36 -7.07 -7.74
N HIS A 180 -16.68 -7.28 -8.88
CA HIS A 180 -16.08 -6.22 -9.69
C HIS A 180 -17.07 -5.10 -10.07
N PRO A 181 -18.29 -5.38 -10.58
CA PRO A 181 -19.24 -4.33 -10.94
C PRO A 181 -19.57 -3.41 -9.77
N ALA A 182 -19.78 -3.98 -8.58
CA ALA A 182 -20.13 -3.17 -7.44
C ALA A 182 -18.93 -2.34 -6.95
N ARG A 183 -17.71 -2.92 -6.94
CA ARG A 183 -16.46 -2.19 -6.67
C ARG A 183 -16.25 -1.00 -7.59
N ILE A 184 -16.53 -1.16 -8.88
CA ILE A 184 -16.49 -0.08 -9.86
C ILE A 184 -17.55 0.96 -9.52
N GLN A 185 -18.80 0.57 -9.26
CA GLN A 185 -19.87 1.50 -8.93
C GLN A 185 -19.56 2.36 -7.70
N TRP A 186 -19.12 1.75 -6.58
CA TRP A 186 -18.75 2.51 -5.38
C TRP A 186 -17.58 3.47 -5.61
N THR A 187 -16.65 3.10 -6.49
CA THR A 187 -15.52 3.95 -6.87
C THR A 187 -15.96 5.14 -7.71
N VAL A 188 -16.82 4.90 -8.70
CA VAL A 188 -17.42 5.96 -9.54
C VAL A 188 -18.26 6.92 -8.70
N ASP A 189 -19.11 6.40 -7.81
CA ASP A 189 -19.91 7.21 -6.89
C ASP A 189 -19.03 8.03 -5.93
N GLY A 190 -17.93 7.44 -5.46
CA GLY A 190 -16.91 8.14 -4.66
C GLY A 190 -16.29 9.31 -5.43
N ALA A 191 -15.89 9.09 -6.67
CA ALA A 191 -15.26 10.11 -7.51
C ALA A 191 -16.23 11.25 -7.83
N ALA A 192 -17.51 10.95 -8.04
CA ALA A 192 -18.56 11.92 -8.32
C ALA A 192 -19.08 12.66 -7.07
N SER A 193 -18.65 12.29 -5.85
CA SER A 193 -19.24 12.80 -4.60
C SER A 193 -18.79 14.20 -4.18
N GLY A 194 -18.00 14.90 -5.00
CA GLY A 194 -17.59 16.28 -4.77
C GLY A 194 -16.99 16.93 -6.02
N ASP A 195 -16.84 18.25 -5.98
CA ASP A 195 -16.13 19.00 -7.02
C ASP A 195 -14.63 18.69 -7.00
N SER A 196 -14.06 18.52 -5.79
CA SER A 196 -12.71 17.95 -5.59
C SER A 196 -12.81 16.61 -4.85
N SER A 197 -12.27 15.53 -5.42
CA SER A 197 -12.37 14.20 -4.81
C SER A 197 -11.13 13.31 -5.02
N LEU A 198 -10.86 12.46 -4.04
CA LEU A 198 -9.87 11.39 -4.14
C LEU A 198 -10.46 10.08 -3.58
N VAL A 199 -10.51 9.06 -4.42
CA VAL A 199 -10.93 7.71 -4.04
C VAL A 199 -9.71 6.80 -3.96
N TYR A 200 -9.54 6.11 -2.83
CA TYR A 200 -8.61 5.02 -2.66
C TYR A 200 -9.35 3.69 -2.86
N LEU A 201 -9.04 2.97 -3.94
CA LEU A 201 -9.54 1.62 -4.21
C LEU A 201 -8.42 0.62 -3.96
N TYR A 202 -8.65 -0.34 -3.07
CA TYR A 202 -7.67 -1.36 -2.71
C TYR A 202 -7.99 -2.72 -3.35
N GLU A 203 -6.97 -3.36 -3.91
CA GLU A 203 -7.02 -4.68 -4.52
C GLU A 203 -5.89 -5.55 -3.96
N ARG A 204 -6.24 -6.64 -3.26
CA ARG A 204 -5.27 -7.45 -2.50
C ARG A 204 -5.02 -8.85 -3.04
N SER A 205 -5.76 -9.26 -4.07
CA SER A 205 -5.75 -10.65 -4.51
C SER A 205 -4.41 -11.07 -5.11
N LEU A 206 -3.65 -10.13 -5.70
CA LEU A 206 -2.34 -10.39 -6.29
C LEU A 206 -1.30 -10.81 -5.25
N ASP A 207 -1.11 -9.99 -4.21
CA ASP A 207 -0.25 -10.31 -3.06
C ASP A 207 -0.69 -11.60 -2.36
N HIS A 208 -2.00 -11.73 -2.06
CA HIS A 208 -2.53 -12.92 -1.40
C HIS A 208 -2.24 -14.21 -2.20
N THR A 209 -2.42 -14.17 -3.52
CA THR A 209 -2.12 -15.31 -4.40
C THR A 209 -0.62 -15.57 -4.46
N GLY A 210 0.19 -14.52 -4.55
CA GLY A 210 1.66 -14.61 -4.58
C GLY A 210 2.22 -15.25 -3.31
N HIS A 211 1.73 -14.89 -2.13
CA HIS A 211 2.15 -15.50 -0.87
C HIS A 211 1.78 -16.98 -0.76
N GLY A 212 0.60 -17.37 -1.27
CA GLY A 212 0.15 -18.77 -1.20
C GLY A 212 0.79 -19.68 -2.24
N MET A 213 1.04 -19.16 -3.45
CA MET A 213 1.39 -19.99 -4.62
C MET A 213 2.73 -19.64 -5.25
N GLY A 214 3.29 -18.45 -5.00
CA GLY A 214 4.46 -17.91 -5.71
C GLY A 214 4.07 -17.06 -6.92
N TRP A 215 4.84 -16.01 -7.20
CA TRP A 215 4.49 -14.98 -8.18
C TRP A 215 4.67 -15.44 -9.64
N GLN A 216 5.48 -16.47 -9.87
CA GLN A 216 5.72 -17.03 -11.21
C GLN A 216 4.65 -18.04 -11.65
N THR A 217 3.65 -18.32 -10.81
CA THR A 217 2.63 -19.34 -11.08
C THR A 217 1.48 -18.84 -11.94
N GLU A 218 0.77 -19.77 -12.59
CA GLU A 218 -0.46 -19.48 -13.31
C GLU A 218 -1.56 -18.86 -12.42
N HIS A 219 -1.59 -19.22 -11.13
CA HIS A 219 -2.53 -18.61 -10.19
C HIS A 219 -2.30 -17.10 -10.07
N TRP A 220 -1.03 -16.68 -9.95
CA TRP A 220 -0.66 -15.27 -9.88
C TRP A 220 -0.95 -14.55 -11.21
N ARG A 221 -0.64 -15.17 -12.35
CA ARG A 221 -0.97 -14.64 -13.69
C ARG A 221 -2.48 -14.47 -13.88
N ALA A 222 -3.28 -15.44 -13.44
CA ALA A 222 -4.73 -15.36 -13.48
C ALA A 222 -5.30 -14.26 -12.57
N ALA A 223 -4.68 -14.01 -11.40
CA ALA A 223 -5.02 -12.86 -10.56
C ALA A 223 -4.70 -11.54 -11.27
N LEU A 224 -3.51 -11.43 -11.87
CA LEU A 224 -3.12 -10.26 -12.66
C LEU A 224 -4.08 -9.98 -13.82
N ARG A 225 -4.51 -11.01 -14.57
CA ARG A 225 -5.54 -10.87 -15.63
C ARG A 225 -6.87 -10.31 -15.13
N ARG A 226 -7.32 -10.70 -13.92
CA ARG A 226 -8.55 -10.16 -13.32
C ARG A 226 -8.39 -8.70 -12.92
N ILE A 227 -7.22 -8.33 -12.41
CA ILE A 227 -6.90 -6.95 -11.98
C ILE A 227 -6.76 -6.03 -13.19
N ASP A 228 -6.15 -6.52 -14.27
CA ASP A 228 -6.09 -5.80 -15.55
C ASP A 228 -7.50 -5.49 -16.08
N ALA A 229 -8.39 -6.48 -16.05
CA ALA A 229 -9.79 -6.28 -16.42
C ALA A 229 -10.50 -5.28 -15.49
N LEU A 230 -10.31 -5.38 -14.16
CA LEU A 230 -10.85 -4.40 -13.21
C LEU A 230 -10.38 -2.98 -13.52
N ALA A 231 -9.09 -2.79 -13.77
CA ALA A 231 -8.51 -1.47 -14.06
C ALA A 231 -9.05 -0.89 -15.40
N ARG A 232 -9.17 -1.73 -16.43
CA ARG A 232 -9.78 -1.35 -17.72
C ARG A 232 -11.24 -0.95 -17.54
N ASP A 233 -12.05 -1.82 -16.96
CA ASP A 233 -13.49 -1.63 -16.82
C ASP A 233 -13.78 -0.42 -15.89
N LEU A 234 -12.94 -0.21 -14.87
CA LEU A 234 -12.99 1.00 -14.05
C LEU A 234 -12.71 2.26 -14.86
N ARG A 235 -11.68 2.27 -15.71
CA ARG A 235 -11.39 3.42 -16.58
C ARG A 235 -12.54 3.69 -17.55
N GLU A 236 -13.16 2.65 -18.11
CA GLU A 236 -14.32 2.80 -19.00
C GLU A 236 -15.56 3.37 -18.29
N ALA A 237 -15.76 3.04 -17.02
CA ALA A 237 -16.89 3.52 -16.22
C ALA A 237 -16.69 4.94 -15.64
N LEU A 238 -15.44 5.38 -15.48
CA LEU A 238 -15.13 6.69 -14.93
C LEU A 238 -15.39 7.81 -15.96
N PRO A 239 -15.96 8.95 -15.53
CA PRO A 239 -16.05 10.16 -16.36
C PRO A 239 -14.70 10.62 -16.90
N ASP A 240 -14.69 11.30 -18.04
CA ASP A 240 -13.48 11.78 -18.72
C ASP A 240 -12.67 12.79 -17.90
N ASP A 241 -13.32 13.53 -17.00
CA ASP A 241 -12.70 14.50 -16.10
C ASP A 241 -12.02 13.85 -14.87
N VAL A 242 -12.31 12.56 -14.59
CA VAL A 242 -11.70 11.82 -13.49
C VAL A 242 -10.45 11.11 -13.97
N ARG A 243 -9.32 11.32 -13.28
CA ARG A 243 -8.06 10.61 -13.56
C ARG A 243 -7.94 9.33 -12.74
N LEU A 244 -7.36 8.29 -13.34
CA LEU A 244 -7.06 7.02 -12.66
C LEU A 244 -5.53 6.87 -12.54
N LEU A 245 -5.04 6.72 -11.32
CA LEU A 245 -3.66 6.35 -11.01
C LEU A 245 -3.65 4.91 -10.48
N VAL A 246 -2.85 4.04 -11.10
CA VAL A 246 -2.64 2.66 -10.65
C VAL A 246 -1.24 2.54 -10.08
N THR A 247 -1.10 1.94 -8.90
CA THR A 247 0.20 1.71 -8.26
C THR A 247 0.20 0.42 -7.44
N GLY A 248 1.39 0.00 -7.00
CA GLY A 248 1.58 -1.08 -6.03
C GLY A 248 2.29 -0.58 -4.78
N ASP A 249 2.11 -1.29 -3.67
CA ASP A 249 2.74 -0.96 -2.39
C ASP A 249 4.15 -1.57 -2.22
N HIS A 250 4.36 -2.75 -2.82
CA HIS A 250 5.63 -3.42 -2.98
C HIS A 250 5.57 -4.44 -4.15
N GLY A 251 6.72 -5.08 -4.42
CA GLY A 251 6.78 -6.24 -5.31
C GLY A 251 6.79 -7.57 -4.56
N MET A 252 7.04 -8.64 -5.30
CA MET A 252 7.10 -10.01 -4.76
C MET A 252 8.36 -10.73 -5.26
N ILE A 253 8.96 -11.55 -4.39
CA ILE A 253 10.01 -12.49 -4.76
C ILE A 253 9.65 -13.87 -4.21
N ASP A 254 10.01 -14.92 -4.95
CA ASP A 254 9.88 -16.28 -4.43
C ASP A 254 11.00 -16.55 -3.41
N SER A 255 10.64 -17.18 -2.29
CA SER A 255 11.56 -17.53 -1.21
C SER A 255 11.71 -19.06 -1.14
N PRO A 256 12.70 -19.66 -1.83
CA PRO A 256 12.87 -21.11 -1.82
C PRO A 256 13.36 -21.60 -0.44
N PRO A 257 12.88 -22.76 0.06
CA PRO A 257 13.18 -23.24 1.42
C PRO A 257 14.68 -23.35 1.74
N GLU A 258 15.52 -23.60 0.74
CA GLU A 258 16.97 -23.72 0.90
C GLU A 258 17.65 -22.39 1.27
N ARG A 259 16.94 -21.27 1.11
CA ARG A 259 17.40 -19.93 1.54
C ARG A 259 16.83 -19.50 2.88
N TRP A 260 15.98 -20.32 3.51
CA TRP A 260 15.37 -19.97 4.78
C TRP A 260 16.37 -20.17 5.91
N VAL A 261 16.44 -19.18 6.79
CA VAL A 261 17.10 -19.32 8.09
C VAL A 261 15.99 -19.46 9.12
N VAL A 262 15.83 -20.66 9.66
CA VAL A 262 14.89 -20.96 10.76
C VAL A 262 15.64 -20.72 12.05
N VAL A 263 15.13 -19.83 12.90
CA VAL A 263 15.88 -19.34 14.07
C VAL A 263 16.10 -20.48 15.07
N GLU A 264 15.11 -21.33 15.25
CA GLU A 264 15.10 -22.49 16.14
C GLU A 264 16.11 -23.57 15.73
N ASP A 265 16.48 -23.61 14.45
CA ASP A 265 17.45 -24.58 13.90
C ASP A 265 18.90 -24.09 14.02
N VAL A 266 19.12 -22.81 14.38
CA VAL A 266 20.47 -22.23 14.52
C VAL A 266 20.83 -22.14 16.01
N PRO A 267 21.79 -22.94 16.49
CA PRO A 267 22.21 -22.91 17.88
C PRO A 267 22.56 -21.50 18.37
N HIS A 268 22.06 -21.15 19.55
CA HIS A 268 22.31 -19.88 20.24
C HIS A 268 21.72 -18.62 19.59
N LEU A 269 21.04 -18.72 18.44
CA LEU A 269 20.55 -17.52 17.73
C LEU A 269 19.45 -16.77 18.50
N ALA A 270 18.73 -17.46 19.39
CA ALA A 270 17.65 -16.91 20.19
C ALA A 270 18.02 -16.60 21.66
N ASP A 271 19.23 -16.94 22.11
CA ASP A 271 19.58 -16.99 23.55
C ASP A 271 19.38 -15.65 24.28
N ASP A 272 19.59 -14.53 23.60
CA ASP A 272 19.47 -13.18 24.17
C ASP A 272 18.29 -12.38 23.59
N LEU A 273 17.42 -13.02 22.79
CA LEU A 273 16.29 -12.35 22.17
C LEU A 273 15.10 -12.32 23.14
N THR A 274 14.56 -11.13 23.39
CA THR A 274 13.30 -10.93 24.09
C THR A 274 12.11 -10.93 23.15
N LEU A 275 12.34 -10.52 21.90
CA LEU A 275 11.33 -10.50 20.84
C LEU A 275 12.00 -10.67 19.47
N LEU A 276 11.32 -11.43 18.62
CA LEU A 276 11.62 -11.55 17.20
C LEU A 276 10.44 -10.99 16.40
N ALA A 277 10.67 -9.98 15.57
CA ALA A 277 9.65 -9.37 14.73
C ALA A 277 10.20 -9.03 13.33
N GLY A 278 9.55 -8.10 12.64
CA GLY A 278 9.83 -7.74 11.26
C GLY A 278 9.30 -8.76 10.26
N GLU A 279 9.84 -8.72 9.06
CA GLU A 279 9.50 -9.63 7.97
C GLU A 279 10.69 -10.52 7.59
N GLY A 280 10.46 -11.56 6.77
CA GLY A 280 11.48 -12.58 6.46
C GLY A 280 12.81 -12.02 5.93
N ARG A 281 12.78 -10.89 5.23
CA ARG A 281 13.95 -10.22 4.64
C ARG A 281 14.45 -9.05 5.48
N PHE A 282 13.66 -8.57 6.44
CA PHE A 282 13.95 -7.41 7.28
C PHE A 282 13.55 -7.73 8.73
N ARG A 283 14.36 -8.58 9.37
CA ARG A 283 14.12 -9.03 10.74
C ARG A 283 14.46 -7.96 11.75
N GLN A 284 13.64 -7.88 12.80
CA GLN A 284 13.86 -7.02 13.95
C GLN A 284 14.12 -7.90 15.17
N LEU A 285 15.34 -7.79 15.69
CA LEU A 285 15.80 -8.55 16.85
C LEU A 285 15.83 -7.60 18.05
N TYR A 286 15.12 -7.93 19.10
CA TYR A 286 15.12 -7.17 20.34
C TYR A 286 15.84 -7.98 21.40
N CYS A 287 16.82 -7.36 22.04
CA CYS A 287 17.60 -7.97 23.11
C CYS A 287 17.44 -7.15 24.39
N GLU A 288 17.65 -7.78 25.55
CA GLU A 288 17.91 -7.01 26.77
C GLU A 288 19.23 -6.23 26.60
N PRO A 289 19.33 -5.00 27.13
CA PRO A 289 20.61 -4.34 27.29
C PRO A 289 21.56 -5.24 28.10
N ARG A 290 22.80 -5.42 27.64
CA ARG A 290 23.84 -6.01 28.48
C ARG A 290 24.50 -4.90 29.30
N ASP A 291 24.65 -5.15 30.60
CA ASP A 291 25.43 -4.30 31.51
C ASP A 291 26.90 -4.18 31.07
#